data_AF-A0A8R1V5S1-F1
#
_entry.id   AF-A0A8R1V5S1-F1
#
_cell.length_a   1.000
_cell.length_b   1.000
_cell.length_c   1.000
_cell.angle_alpha   90.00
_cell.angle_beta   90.00
_cell.angle_gamma   90.00
#
_symmetry.space_group_name_H-M   'P 1'
#
loop_
_entity.id
_entity.type
_entity.pdbx_description
1 polymer ?
#
loop_
_entity_poly.entity_id
_entity_poly.type
_entity_poly.pdbx_seq_one_letter_code
_entity_poly.pdbx_strand_id
1 'polypeptide(L)'
;MEVRSREEDSEFVRVVRVKITEETRRCGHMEAVFWLESTVPAGWLTLDQYLTSYGPFPIDSYFAASIIQQVASSLLFLHQFKMAYGSLTGQSILLDMNGAVHVLPSTDHLRHSLQDDIRALGKLMLRLVTGQSEYPPPNALFPVNRSMFKLVGLMLDTPMTAGQIRYHPTLINLLLEKPTMFFFNQELAPPTLVPIID
;
A
#
# COMPACT_ATOMS: atom_id res chain seq x y z
N MET A 1 -6.07 -21.81 -36.70
CA MET A 1 -5.09 -20.76 -36.32
C MET A 1 -4.56 -21.17 -34.97
N GLU A 2 -3.35 -21.73 -34.95
CA GLU A 2 -2.68 -22.21 -33.73
C GLU A 2 -2.28 -21.02 -32.87
N VAL A 3 -2.57 -21.09 -31.57
CA VAL A 3 -1.98 -20.21 -30.56
C VAL A 3 -1.06 -21.10 -29.72
N ARG A 4 0.25 -20.93 -29.93
CA ARG A 4 1.29 -21.49 -29.07
C ARG A 4 1.32 -20.69 -27.77
N SER A 5 0.98 -21.35 -26.66
CA SER A 5 1.28 -20.84 -25.32
C SER A 5 2.76 -21.05 -25.03
N ARG A 6 3.50 -19.95 -24.84
CA ARG A 6 4.81 -19.99 -24.20
C ARG A 6 4.59 -19.49 -22.78
N GLU A 7 4.59 -20.44 -21.84
CA GLU A 7 4.72 -20.17 -20.41
C GLU A 7 6.10 -19.55 -20.18
N GLU A 8 6.13 -18.30 -19.70
CA GLU A 8 7.26 -17.79 -18.94
C GLU A 8 6.71 -17.15 -17.67
N ASP A 9 7.13 -17.72 -16.56
CA ASP A 9 6.84 -17.35 -15.19
C ASP A 9 7.12 -15.88 -14.92
N SER A 10 6.10 -15.12 -14.54
CA SER A 10 6.28 -13.83 -13.86
C SER A 10 5.06 -13.55 -13.00
N GLU A 11 5.33 -13.23 -11.75
CA GLU A 11 4.36 -13.01 -10.68
C GLU A 11 3.62 -11.67 -10.92
N PHE A 12 2.62 -11.66 -11.78
CA PHE A 12 1.89 -10.44 -12.16
C PHE A 12 0.90 -10.01 -11.06
N VAL A 13 1.15 -8.84 -10.46
CA VAL A 13 0.22 -8.23 -9.49
C VAL A 13 -0.69 -7.20 -10.19
N ARG A 14 -2.01 -7.32 -10.03
CA ARG A 14 -3.02 -6.68 -10.92
C ARG A 14 -3.39 -5.26 -10.48
N VAL A 15 -3.16 -4.24 -11.32
CA VAL A 15 -3.59 -2.84 -11.08
C VAL A 15 -4.86 -2.51 -11.85
N VAL A 16 -5.76 -1.75 -11.22
CA VAL A 16 -7.06 -1.41 -11.81
C VAL A 16 -7.27 0.09 -11.81
N ARG A 17 -7.76 0.57 -12.94
CA ARG A 17 -8.45 1.85 -13.04
C ARG A 17 -9.93 1.63 -12.86
N VAL A 18 -10.51 2.29 -11.85
CA VAL A 18 -11.94 2.27 -11.60
C VAL A 18 -12.63 3.22 -12.59
N LYS A 19 -13.46 2.69 -13.48
CA LYS A 19 -14.40 3.47 -14.30
C LYS A 19 -15.81 3.22 -13.77
N ILE A 20 -16.35 4.15 -13.00
CA ILE A 20 -17.74 4.11 -12.53
C ILE A 20 -18.63 4.59 -13.68
N THR A 21 -19.46 3.71 -14.24
CA THR A 21 -20.48 4.09 -15.24
C THR A 21 -21.83 4.32 -14.56
N GLU A 22 -22.55 5.37 -14.99
CA GLU A 22 -23.81 5.84 -14.37
C GLU A 22 -24.98 4.84 -14.43
N GLU A 23 -24.89 3.79 -15.25
CA GLU A 23 -25.98 2.82 -15.45
C GLU A 23 -26.32 1.98 -14.21
N THR A 24 -25.41 1.88 -13.24
CA THR A 24 -25.62 1.12 -11.98
C THR A 24 -26.53 1.82 -10.96
N ARG A 25 -26.94 3.08 -11.20
CA ARG A 25 -27.85 3.81 -10.29
C ARG A 25 -29.32 3.36 -10.36
N ARG A 26 -29.74 2.63 -11.41
CA ARG A 26 -31.17 2.33 -11.64
C ARG A 26 -31.70 1.04 -11.04
N CYS A 27 -30.87 0.13 -10.52
CA CYS A 27 -31.34 -1.21 -10.12
C CYS A 27 -31.27 -1.52 -8.62
N GLY A 28 -30.97 -0.58 -7.72
CA GLY A 28 -30.99 -0.82 -6.26
C GLY A 28 -29.93 -1.81 -5.75
N HIS A 29 -29.23 -2.51 -6.64
CA HIS A 29 -28.02 -3.27 -6.40
C HIS A 29 -26.89 -2.63 -7.20
N MET A 30 -25.95 -2.03 -6.47
CA MET A 30 -24.77 -1.40 -7.04
C MET A 30 -23.74 -2.50 -7.31
N GLU A 31 -23.90 -3.24 -8.40
CA GLU A 31 -22.85 -4.13 -8.90
C GLU A 31 -21.83 -3.29 -9.68
N ALA A 32 -20.76 -2.86 -9.00
CA ALA A 32 -19.61 -2.31 -9.69
C ALA A 32 -18.93 -3.46 -10.45
N VAL A 33 -19.12 -3.52 -11.77
CA VAL A 33 -18.43 -4.48 -12.64
C VAL A 33 -17.07 -3.89 -13.01
N PHE A 34 -16.00 -4.48 -12.48
CA PHE A 34 -14.61 -4.07 -12.72
C PHE A 34 -14.05 -4.81 -13.93
N TRP A 35 -13.76 -4.09 -15.02
CA TRP A 35 -13.12 -4.64 -16.22
C TRP A 35 -11.58 -4.66 -16.05
N LEU A 36 -10.95 -5.80 -16.37
CA LEU A 36 -9.52 -6.08 -16.19
C LEU A 36 -8.80 -6.17 -17.54
N GLU A 37 -7.83 -5.29 -17.80
CA GLU A 37 -6.83 -5.45 -18.87
C GLU A 37 -5.42 -5.19 -18.29
N SER A 38 -4.45 -6.05 -18.60
CA SER A 38 -3.26 -6.29 -17.77
C SER A 38 -1.94 -5.84 -18.41
N THR A 39 -1.21 -4.95 -17.72
CA THR A 39 0.26 -4.91 -17.61
C THR A 39 0.64 -4.00 -16.44
N VAL A 40 1.36 -4.49 -15.42
CA VAL A 40 2.08 -3.60 -14.48
C VAL A 40 3.15 -2.88 -15.29
N PRO A 41 3.20 -1.54 -15.27
CA PRO A 41 4.25 -0.84 -15.99
C PRO A 41 5.61 -1.30 -15.49
N ALA A 42 6.53 -1.58 -16.41
CA ALA A 42 7.89 -2.01 -16.07
C ALA A 42 8.50 -1.05 -15.04
N GLY A 43 9.14 -1.58 -13.99
CA GLY A 43 9.81 -0.79 -12.94
C GLY A 43 8.91 -0.29 -11.80
N TRP A 44 7.63 -0.68 -11.77
CA TRP A 44 6.81 -0.54 -10.55
C TRP A 44 7.07 -1.72 -9.63
N LEU A 45 7.01 -1.48 -8.32
CA LEU A 45 7.27 -2.51 -7.30
C LEU A 45 6.08 -2.61 -6.36
N THR A 46 5.76 -3.82 -5.89
CA THR A 46 4.92 -3.93 -4.70
C THR A 46 5.63 -3.34 -3.50
N LEU A 47 4.89 -2.88 -2.51
CA LEU A 47 5.48 -2.37 -1.29
C LEU A 47 6.31 -3.47 -0.60
N ASP A 48 5.89 -4.73 -0.67
CA ASP A 48 6.67 -5.85 -0.13
C ASP A 48 8.00 -6.05 -0.88
N GLN A 49 7.99 -5.98 -2.21
CA GLN A 49 9.21 -6.03 -3.02
C GLN A 49 10.13 -4.87 -2.65
N TYR A 50 9.59 -3.65 -2.57
CA TYR A 50 10.34 -2.47 -2.17
C TYR A 50 10.97 -2.63 -0.79
N LEU A 51 10.19 -3.04 0.23
CA LEU A 51 10.67 -3.20 1.60
C LEU A 51 11.72 -4.32 1.71
N THR A 52 11.63 -5.35 0.87
CA THR A 52 12.64 -6.40 0.80
C THR A 52 13.96 -5.87 0.22
N SER A 53 13.90 -4.98 -0.77
CA SER A 53 15.07 -4.37 -1.40
C SER A 53 15.65 -3.15 -0.67
N TYR A 54 14.86 -2.43 0.14
CA TYR A 54 15.23 -1.14 0.72
C TYR A 54 16.41 -1.22 1.71
N GLY A 55 16.53 -2.32 2.44
CA GLY A 55 17.60 -2.50 3.43
C GLY A 55 17.19 -2.13 4.87
N PRO A 56 17.99 -1.34 5.61
CA PRO A 56 17.83 -1.16 7.06
C PRO A 56 16.57 -0.36 7.43
N PHE A 57 15.87 -0.83 8.46
CA PHE A 57 14.72 -0.14 9.05
C PHE A 57 15.17 0.83 10.16
N PRO A 58 14.39 1.89 10.45
CA PRO A 58 13.11 2.28 9.83
C PRO A 58 13.27 2.95 8.46
N ILE A 59 12.24 2.89 7.62
CA ILE A 59 12.22 3.72 6.40
C ILE A 59 12.04 5.20 6.78
N ASP A 60 12.42 6.12 5.88
CA ASP A 60 12.25 7.56 6.09
C ASP A 60 10.80 7.91 6.51
N SER A 61 10.66 8.66 7.60
CA SER A 61 9.35 8.95 8.21
C SER A 61 8.41 9.74 7.30
N TYR A 62 8.95 10.61 6.45
CA TYR A 62 8.15 11.34 5.46
C TYR A 62 7.62 10.38 4.41
N PHE A 63 8.47 9.51 3.87
CA PHE A 63 8.05 8.54 2.87
C PHE A 63 7.02 7.54 3.43
N ALA A 64 7.25 7.04 4.64
CA ALA A 64 6.27 6.21 5.35
C ALA A 64 4.93 6.93 5.55
N ALA A 65 4.96 8.20 5.98
CA ALA A 65 3.74 8.99 6.15
C ALA A 65 2.99 9.20 4.83
N SER A 66 3.72 9.42 3.73
CA SER A 66 3.16 9.54 2.37
C SER A 66 2.44 8.27 1.95
N ILE A 67 3.07 7.10 2.13
CA ILE A 67 2.45 5.80 1.82
C ILE A 67 1.17 5.62 2.61
N ILE A 68 1.22 5.79 3.93
CA ILE A 68 0.06 5.58 4.80
C ILE A 68 -1.07 6.56 4.46
N GLN A 69 -0.77 7.82 4.18
CA GLN A 69 -1.80 8.80 3.80
C GLN A 69 -2.45 8.47 2.45
N GLN A 70 -1.67 8.05 1.46
CA GLN A 70 -2.20 7.67 0.14
C GLN A 70 -3.08 6.43 0.22
N VAL A 71 -2.63 5.38 0.93
CA VAL A 71 -3.45 4.17 1.17
C VAL A 71 -4.71 4.50 1.96
N ALA A 72 -4.61 5.32 3.01
CA ALA A 72 -5.78 5.79 3.77
C ALA A 72 -6.76 6.57 2.89
N SER A 73 -6.28 7.29 1.87
CA SER A 73 -7.15 7.99 0.90
C SER A 73 -7.91 7.01 0.01
N SER A 74 -7.26 5.92 -0.44
CA SER A 74 -7.92 4.84 -1.18
C SER A 74 -8.96 4.11 -0.33
N LEU A 75 -8.63 3.79 0.93
CA LEU A 75 -9.58 3.18 1.86
C LEU A 75 -10.75 4.11 2.17
N LEU A 76 -10.49 5.40 2.39
CA LEU A 76 -11.55 6.38 2.64
C LEU A 76 -12.55 6.42 1.48
N PHE A 77 -12.06 6.39 0.23
CA PHE A 77 -12.93 6.33 -0.94
C PHE A 77 -13.83 5.08 -0.92
N LEU A 78 -13.28 3.90 -0.64
CA LEU A 78 -14.08 2.65 -0.55
C LEU A 78 -15.07 2.68 0.62
N HIS A 79 -14.62 3.15 1.79
CA HIS A 79 -15.41 3.19 3.02
C HIS A 79 -16.60 4.15 2.92
N GLN A 80 -16.52 5.19 2.08
CA GLN A 80 -17.65 6.07 1.77
C GLN A 80 -18.83 5.31 1.15
N PHE A 81 -18.55 4.24 0.40
CA PHE A 81 -19.56 3.34 -0.18
C PHE A 81 -19.84 2.12 0.68
N LYS A 82 -19.40 2.11 1.94
CA LYS A 82 -19.53 0.97 2.87
C LYS A 82 -18.89 -0.33 2.35
N MET A 83 -17.88 -0.20 1.49
CA MET A 83 -17.11 -1.33 0.98
C MET A 83 -15.81 -1.46 1.78
N ALA A 84 -15.55 -2.66 2.33
CA ALA A 84 -14.26 -3.02 2.89
C ALA A 84 -13.31 -3.47 1.77
N TYR A 85 -12.02 -3.19 1.92
CA TYR A 85 -10.99 -3.68 1.03
C TYR A 85 -10.69 -5.17 1.28
N GLY A 86 -10.54 -5.55 2.54
CA GLY A 86 -10.53 -6.92 3.06
C GLY A 86 -9.22 -7.71 2.97
N SER A 87 -8.30 -7.35 2.08
CA SER A 87 -7.02 -8.08 1.94
C SER A 87 -5.80 -7.16 1.87
N LEU A 88 -5.79 -6.08 2.67
CA LEU A 88 -4.75 -5.05 2.60
C LEU A 88 -3.41 -5.60 3.12
N THR A 89 -2.45 -5.72 2.22
CA THR A 89 -1.10 -6.23 2.44
C THR A 89 -0.07 -5.41 1.64
N GLY A 90 1.23 -5.62 1.86
CA GLY A 90 2.26 -4.96 1.03
C GLY A 90 2.21 -5.39 -0.44
N GLN A 91 1.72 -6.59 -0.76
CA GLN A 91 1.46 -7.01 -2.14
C GLN A 91 0.32 -6.23 -2.81
N SER A 92 -0.67 -5.79 -2.03
CA SER A 92 -1.81 -5.03 -2.55
C SER A 92 -1.51 -3.55 -2.83
N ILE A 93 -0.28 -3.11 -2.59
CA ILE A 93 0.14 -1.72 -2.76
C ILE A 93 1.29 -1.69 -3.76
N LEU A 94 1.16 -0.89 -4.80
CA LEU A 94 2.23 -0.61 -5.75
C LEU A 94 2.80 0.78 -5.53
N LEU A 95 4.12 0.87 -5.68
CA LEU A 95 4.88 2.09 -5.75
C LEU A 95 5.29 2.29 -7.22
N ASP A 96 4.89 3.42 -7.79
CA ASP A 96 5.39 3.82 -9.10
C ASP A 96 6.82 4.39 -9.01
N MET A 97 7.44 4.62 -10.16
CA MET A 97 8.79 5.21 -10.22
C MET A 97 8.89 6.62 -9.64
N ASN A 98 7.76 7.32 -9.42
CA ASN A 98 7.72 8.67 -8.86
C ASN A 98 7.40 8.67 -7.36
N GLY A 99 7.21 7.49 -6.74
CA GLY A 99 6.79 7.37 -5.34
C GLY A 99 5.29 7.57 -5.11
N ALA A 100 4.49 7.59 -6.17
CA ALA A 100 3.03 7.51 -6.06
C ALA A 100 2.61 6.11 -5.63
N VAL A 101 1.56 6.07 -4.82
CA VAL A 101 1.09 4.84 -4.18
C VAL A 101 -0.27 4.46 -4.74
N HIS A 102 -0.36 3.23 -5.24
CA HIS A 102 -1.57 2.69 -5.85
C HIS A 102 -2.04 1.46 -5.07
N VAL A 103 -3.29 1.47 -4.62
CA VAL A 103 -3.91 0.28 -4.02
C VAL A 103 -4.56 -0.54 -5.13
N LEU A 104 -4.10 -1.78 -5.28
CA LEU A 104 -4.64 -2.76 -6.21
C LEU A 104 -6.05 -3.18 -5.79
N PRO A 105 -6.99 -3.52 -6.67
CA PRO A 105 -8.26 -4.03 -6.19
C PRO A 105 -8.16 -5.37 -5.54
N SER A 106 -8.97 -5.50 -4.52
CA SER A 106 -9.33 -6.75 -3.90
C SER A 106 -10.62 -7.26 -4.54
N THR A 107 -10.81 -8.56 -4.53
CA THR A 107 -12.12 -9.19 -4.76
C THR A 107 -12.76 -9.66 -3.45
N ASP A 108 -12.06 -9.49 -2.33
CA ASP A 108 -12.42 -10.01 -1.02
C ASP A 108 -13.12 -8.94 -0.17
N HIS A 109 -14.29 -8.47 -0.62
CA HIS A 109 -15.03 -7.39 0.05
C HIS A 109 -16.06 -7.90 1.08
N LEU A 110 -16.52 -9.14 0.93
CA LEU A 110 -17.76 -9.62 1.54
C LEU A 110 -17.61 -10.12 2.98
N ARG A 111 -16.39 -10.34 3.46
CA ARG A 111 -16.13 -10.96 4.77
C ARG A 111 -15.41 -10.06 5.77
N HIS A 112 -15.09 -8.83 5.38
CA HIS A 112 -14.23 -7.96 6.16
C HIS A 112 -14.96 -6.70 6.60
N SER A 113 -14.65 -6.25 7.81
CA SER A 113 -15.17 -4.99 8.30
C SER A 113 -14.28 -3.83 7.85
N LEU A 114 -14.84 -2.62 7.79
CA LEU A 114 -14.06 -1.40 7.55
C LEU A 114 -12.93 -1.24 8.59
N GLN A 115 -13.12 -1.77 9.80
CA GLN A 115 -12.11 -1.76 10.87
C GLN A 115 -10.96 -2.73 10.62
N ASP A 116 -11.19 -3.83 9.89
CA ASP A 116 -10.13 -4.77 9.55
C ASP A 116 -9.15 -4.13 8.56
N ASP A 117 -9.63 -3.30 7.62
CA ASP A 117 -8.77 -2.50 6.75
C ASP A 117 -7.89 -1.53 7.55
N ILE A 118 -8.46 -0.90 8.58
CA ILE A 118 -7.73 0.03 9.43
C ILE A 118 -6.67 -0.68 10.25
N ARG A 119 -7.00 -1.84 10.83
CA ARG A 119 -6.04 -2.66 11.56
C ARG A 119 -4.94 -3.17 10.62
N ALA A 120 -5.27 -3.57 9.40
CA ALA A 120 -4.30 -3.97 8.38
C ALA A 120 -3.37 -2.81 7.99
N LEU A 121 -3.91 -1.59 7.82
CA LEU A 121 -3.10 -0.40 7.59
C LEU A 121 -2.19 -0.09 8.79
N GLY A 122 -2.66 -0.33 10.01
CA GLY A 122 -1.86 -0.17 11.24
C GLY A 122 -0.67 -1.13 11.28
N LYS A 123 -0.89 -2.40 10.92
CA LYS A 123 0.18 -3.40 10.77
C LYS A 123 1.17 -3.01 9.67
N LEU A 124 0.67 -2.46 8.57
CA LEU A 124 1.52 -1.98 7.48
C LEU A 124 2.40 -0.82 7.95
N MET A 125 1.83 0.16 8.64
CA MET A 125 2.57 1.27 9.23
C MET A 125 3.61 0.80 10.25
N LEU A 126 3.28 -0.18 11.09
CA LEU A 126 4.23 -0.80 12.01
C LEU A 126 5.44 -1.37 11.26
N ARG A 127 5.21 -2.07 10.16
CA ARG A 127 6.29 -2.64 9.36
C ARG A 127 7.15 -1.55 8.72
N LEU A 128 6.55 -0.47 8.21
CA LEU A 128 7.31 0.68 7.70
C LEU A 128 8.23 1.28 8.78
N VAL A 129 7.71 1.47 10.00
CA VAL A 129 8.42 2.19 11.06
C VAL A 129 9.33 1.33 11.92
N THR A 130 9.27 0.00 11.81
CA THR A 130 10.09 -0.90 12.66
C THR A 130 10.71 -2.08 11.91
N GLY A 131 10.25 -2.38 10.70
CA GLY A 131 10.56 -3.63 9.99
C GLY A 131 9.82 -4.85 10.52
N GLN A 132 9.02 -4.72 11.58
CA GLN A 132 8.36 -5.84 12.26
C GLN A 132 6.90 -5.99 11.81
N SER A 133 6.39 -7.22 11.82
CA SER A 133 4.99 -7.55 11.50
C SER A 133 4.09 -7.70 12.73
N GLU A 134 4.67 -7.81 13.93
CA GLU A 134 3.96 -8.11 15.18
C GLU A 134 3.91 -6.90 16.12
N TYR A 135 2.73 -6.69 16.74
CA TYR A 135 2.47 -5.60 17.69
C TYR A 135 2.14 -6.14 19.09
N PRO A 136 2.74 -5.62 20.18
CA PRO A 136 3.90 -4.71 20.18
C PRO A 136 5.17 -5.43 19.64
N PRO A 137 6.13 -4.69 19.05
CA PRO A 137 7.34 -5.31 18.50
C PRO A 137 8.20 -5.89 19.63
N PRO A 138 8.68 -7.15 19.49
CA PRO A 138 9.38 -7.86 20.56
C PRO A 138 10.75 -7.24 20.92
N ASN A 139 11.39 -6.51 19.99
CA ASN A 139 12.72 -5.90 20.16
C ASN A 139 12.79 -4.49 19.54
N ALA A 140 12.11 -3.50 20.13
CA ALA A 140 12.19 -2.11 19.67
C ALA A 140 13.53 -1.44 20.04
N LEU A 141 14.64 -1.90 19.46
CA LEU A 141 15.97 -1.29 19.59
C LEU A 141 16.22 -0.18 18.53
N PHE A 142 15.29 0.01 17.60
CA PHE A 142 15.43 0.98 16.52
C PHE A 142 15.00 2.38 16.96
N PRO A 143 15.66 3.45 16.46
CA PRO A 143 15.20 4.83 16.67
C PRO A 143 13.91 5.08 15.87
N VAL A 144 12.76 4.71 16.45
CA VAL A 144 11.45 4.88 15.81
C VAL A 144 10.92 6.30 16.06
N ASN A 145 10.29 6.90 15.05
CA ASN A 145 9.51 8.11 15.22
C ASN A 145 8.34 7.84 16.20
N ARG A 146 8.44 8.38 17.42
CA ARG A 146 7.46 8.13 18.50
C ARG A 146 6.04 8.52 18.12
N SER A 147 5.86 9.59 17.36
CA SER A 147 4.55 10.06 16.92
C SER A 147 3.90 9.06 15.97
N MET A 148 4.68 8.53 15.01
CA MET A 148 4.21 7.49 14.11
C MET A 148 3.88 6.19 14.85
N PHE A 149 4.74 5.77 15.78
CA PHE A 149 4.51 4.57 16.57
C PHE A 149 3.26 4.70 17.47
N LYS A 150 3.00 5.89 18.01
CA LYS A 150 1.76 6.17 18.74
C LYS A 150 0.53 6.04 17.84
N LEU A 151 0.61 6.53 16.59
CA LEU A 151 -0.48 6.37 15.63
C LEU A 151 -0.73 4.90 15.27
N VAL A 152 0.32 4.08 15.15
CA VAL A 152 0.18 2.62 15.00
C VAL A 152 -0.68 2.03 16.12
N GLY A 153 -0.35 2.35 17.38
CA GLY A 153 -1.15 1.88 18.52
C GLY A 153 -2.61 2.32 18.45
N LEU A 154 -2.86 3.59 18.09
CA LEU A 154 -4.23 4.07 17.90
C LEU A 154 -4.99 3.28 16.82
N MET A 155 -4.35 2.97 15.69
CA MET A 155 -4.99 2.22 14.61
C MET A 155 -5.27 0.75 14.95
N LEU A 156 -4.47 0.16 15.82
CA LEU A 156 -4.59 -1.24 16.21
C LEU A 156 -5.56 -1.44 17.41
N ASP A 157 -5.55 -0.50 18.35
CA ASP A 157 -6.22 -0.62 19.64
C ASP A 157 -7.53 0.16 19.72
N THR A 158 -7.71 1.20 18.89
CA THR A 158 -8.89 2.07 18.94
C THR A 158 -9.64 2.07 17.60
N PRO A 159 -10.98 2.10 17.62
CA PRO A 159 -11.76 2.15 16.39
C PRO A 159 -11.53 3.51 15.70
N MET A 160 -10.75 3.49 14.61
CA MET A 160 -10.48 4.64 13.78
C MET A 160 -11.15 4.49 12.42
N THR A 161 -11.36 5.61 11.73
CA THR A 161 -11.80 5.64 10.32
C THR A 161 -10.63 5.98 9.42
N ALA A 162 -10.70 5.57 8.15
CA ALA A 162 -9.69 5.94 7.15
C ALA A 162 -9.52 7.46 7.03
N GLY A 163 -10.59 8.23 7.23
CA GLY A 163 -10.55 9.70 7.27
C GLY A 163 -9.75 10.24 8.46
N GLN A 164 -9.97 9.70 9.67
CA GLN A 164 -9.18 10.09 10.85
C GLN A 164 -7.69 9.81 10.68
N ILE A 165 -7.33 8.72 9.98
CA ILE A 165 -5.93 8.38 9.70
C ILE A 165 -5.35 9.33 8.65
N ARG A 166 -6.03 9.49 7.51
CA ARG A 166 -5.59 10.36 6.40
C ARG A 166 -5.26 11.78 6.88
N TYR A 167 -6.10 12.31 7.77
CA TYR A 167 -5.99 13.66 8.32
C TYR A 167 -5.36 13.69 9.71
N HIS A 168 -4.71 12.61 10.15
CA HIS A 168 -4.10 12.58 11.46
C HIS A 168 -2.95 13.60 11.54
N PRO A 169 -2.88 14.44 12.59
CA PRO A 169 -1.87 15.50 12.70
C PRO A 169 -0.43 14.99 12.55
N THR A 170 -0.13 13.79 13.04
CA THR A 170 1.18 13.15 12.86
C THR A 170 1.57 13.03 11.39
N LEU A 171 0.67 12.58 10.52
CA LEU A 171 0.97 12.42 9.10
C LEU A 171 1.08 13.80 8.43
N ILE A 172 0.15 14.70 8.72
CA ILE A 172 0.15 16.06 8.17
C ILE A 172 1.46 16.78 8.51
N ASN A 173 1.88 16.78 9.77
CA ASN A 173 3.10 17.47 10.20
C ASN A 173 4.33 16.91 9.50
N LEU A 174 4.48 15.58 9.43
CA LEU A 174 5.60 14.96 8.72
C LEU A 174 5.65 15.33 7.24
N LEU A 175 4.48 15.43 6.59
CA LEU A 175 4.38 15.80 5.19
C LEU A 175 4.62 17.30 4.94
N LEU A 176 4.32 18.16 5.92
CA LEU A 176 4.62 19.59 5.86
C LEU A 176 6.08 19.92 6.16
N GLU A 177 6.77 19.10 6.96
CA GLU A 177 8.18 19.30 7.34
C GLU A 177 9.17 19.15 6.16
N LYS A 178 8.78 18.48 5.06
CA LYS A 178 9.59 18.39 3.83
C LYS A 178 8.80 18.83 2.59
N PRO A 179 8.68 20.14 2.31
CA PRO A 179 8.01 20.63 1.12
C PRO A 179 8.99 20.68 -0.06
N THR A 180 9.57 19.56 -0.52
CA THR A 180 10.33 19.57 -1.80
C THR A 180 10.59 18.17 -2.38
N MET A 181 10.19 18.01 -3.64
CA MET A 181 10.54 17.00 -4.65
C MET A 181 11.51 15.88 -4.22
N PHE A 182 10.96 14.69 -3.92
CA PHE A 182 11.68 13.45 -4.18
C PHE A 182 11.55 13.14 -5.67
N PHE A 183 12.57 13.45 -6.46
CA PHE A 183 12.87 12.64 -7.63
C PHE A 183 13.46 11.34 -7.11
N PHE A 184 12.89 10.19 -7.49
CA PHE A 184 13.59 8.90 -7.46
C PHE A 184 14.78 8.97 -8.43
N ASN A 185 15.82 9.71 -8.06
CA ASN A 185 17.15 9.65 -8.66
C ASN A 185 18.10 9.05 -7.62
N GLN A 186 17.73 7.89 -7.10
CA GLN A 186 18.74 6.91 -6.77
C GLN A 186 18.56 5.80 -7.78
N GLU A 187 19.60 5.59 -8.57
CA GLU A 187 19.82 4.40 -9.37
C GLU A 187 19.34 3.18 -8.57
N LEU A 188 18.14 2.68 -8.89
CA LEU A 188 17.89 1.25 -8.88
C LEU A 188 18.82 0.67 -9.94
N ALA A 189 20.12 0.67 -9.66
CA ALA A 189 21.04 -0.14 -10.43
C ALA A 189 20.46 -1.56 -10.34
N PRO A 190 20.16 -2.22 -11.48
CA PRO A 190 19.71 -3.60 -11.44
C PRO A 190 20.73 -4.40 -10.62
N PRO A 191 20.28 -5.37 -9.79
CA PRO A 191 21.21 -6.19 -9.03
C PRO A 191 22.25 -6.72 -10.01
N THR A 192 23.51 -6.35 -9.78
CA THR A 192 24.62 -6.80 -10.62
C THR A 192 24.65 -8.31 -10.47
N LEU A 193 24.32 -9.04 -11.55
CA LEU A 193 24.47 -10.48 -11.60
C LEU A 193 25.94 -10.77 -11.28
N VAL A 194 26.18 -11.31 -10.08
CA VAL A 194 27.48 -11.87 -9.74
C VAL A 194 27.67 -13.06 -10.68
N PRO A 195 28.68 -13.07 -11.56
CA PRO A 195 28.94 -14.24 -12.38
C PRO A 195 29.28 -15.39 -11.42
N ILE A 196 28.49 -16.45 -11.48
CA ILE A 196 28.87 -17.74 -10.93
C ILE A 196 30.06 -18.19 -11.79
N ILE A 197 31.25 -18.11 -11.20
CA ILE A 197 32.44 -18.75 -11.77
C ILE A 197 32.40 -20.18 -11.24
N ASP A 198 32.14 -21.12 -12.14
CA ASP A 198 32.37 -22.55 -11.94
C ASP A 198 33.87 -22.84 -11.68
#